data_AF-A0A9D9QAE5-F1
#
_entry.id   AF-A0A9D9QAE5-F1
#
_cell.length_a   1.000
_cell.length_b   1.000
_cell.length_c   1.000
_cell.angle_alpha   90.00
_cell.angle_beta   90.00
_cell.angle_gamma   90.00
#
_symmetry.space_group_name_H-M   'P 1'
#
loop_
_entity.id
_entity.type
_entity.pdbx_description
1 polymer ?
#
loop_
_entity_poly.entity_id
_entity_poly.type
_entity_poly.pdbx_seq_one_letter_code
_entity_poly.pdbx_strand_id
1 'polypeptide(L)'
;MNTILKLSPLYDDESWSIPGARTIDLRGLDGCCCYCDSAAEERIKSEIAGTGTAGIHWIDTGDYHYITKFWLERLSEPFLLSLFDNHPDDGQDSLGGGLLSCGNWVAACRDSLPLMKGCCRNTASLPGSLPVYLSIDLDVLSPQWARTDWSQGEMSLPELLQAIDSITKEHRVLGIDICGGLTLSKGARPSDLSINVRTRMLLADYFSSHPLVSG
;
A
#
# COMPACT_ATOMS: atom_id res chain seq x y z
N MET A 1 -1.67 15.38 -0.32
CA MET A 1 -0.37 15.46 -1.03
C MET A 1 0.11 14.04 -1.24
N ASN A 2 0.46 13.67 -2.47
CA ASN A 2 0.95 12.32 -2.76
C ASN A 2 2.37 12.13 -2.22
N THR A 3 2.74 10.91 -1.88
CA THR A 3 4.05 10.58 -1.31
C THR A 3 4.65 9.38 -2.01
N ILE A 4 5.97 9.39 -2.24
CA ILE A 4 6.72 8.22 -2.70
C ILE A 4 7.73 7.88 -1.62
N LEU A 5 7.59 6.70 -1.00
CA LEU A 5 8.54 6.18 -0.03
C LEU A 5 9.52 5.25 -0.74
N LYS A 6 10.79 5.62 -0.74
CA LYS A 6 11.87 4.80 -1.31
C LYS A 6 12.58 4.09 -0.18
N LEU A 7 12.37 2.78 -0.04
CA LEU A 7 13.10 1.91 0.89
C LEU A 7 14.06 0.97 0.14
N SER A 8 13.83 0.77 -1.16
CA SER A 8 14.68 0.02 -2.07
C SER A 8 14.97 0.84 -3.36
N PRO A 9 15.82 0.32 -4.27
CA PRO A 9 16.05 0.93 -5.59
C PRO A 9 14.85 0.91 -6.54
N LEU A 10 13.70 0.30 -6.19
CA LEU A 10 12.56 0.05 -7.08
C LEU A 10 12.21 1.20 -8.01
N TYR A 11 11.94 2.37 -7.45
CA TYR A 11 11.50 3.54 -8.23
C TYR A 11 12.60 4.12 -9.14
N ASP A 12 13.88 3.89 -8.80
CA ASP A 12 15.00 4.28 -9.66
C ASP A 12 15.22 3.28 -10.79
N ASP A 13 15.13 1.98 -10.49
CA ASP A 13 15.15 0.91 -11.49
C ASP A 13 14.04 1.14 -12.55
N GLU A 14 12.86 1.54 -12.08
CA GLU A 14 11.69 1.86 -12.91
C GLU A 14 11.77 3.23 -13.59
N SER A 15 12.73 4.09 -13.23
CA SER A 15 12.81 5.49 -13.69
C SER A 15 11.46 6.23 -13.54
N TRP A 16 10.75 5.96 -12.45
CA TRP A 16 9.37 6.38 -12.25
C TRP A 16 9.24 7.44 -11.15
N SER A 17 8.36 8.41 -11.36
CA SER A 17 8.04 9.45 -10.38
C SER A 17 6.67 10.05 -10.65
N ILE A 18 6.14 10.77 -9.66
CA ILE A 18 4.91 11.56 -9.80
C ILE A 18 5.24 13.03 -9.54
N PRO A 19 4.97 13.92 -10.52
CA PRO A 19 5.15 15.36 -10.33
C PRO A 19 4.39 15.89 -9.10
N GLY A 20 5.09 16.64 -8.25
CA GLY A 20 4.50 17.23 -7.03
C GLY A 20 4.29 16.26 -5.86
N ALA A 21 4.62 14.98 -6.01
CA ALA A 21 4.66 14.06 -4.88
C ALA A 21 5.86 14.38 -3.97
N ARG A 22 5.67 14.28 -2.65
CA ARG A 22 6.78 14.34 -1.69
C ARG A 22 7.53 13.01 -1.73
N THR A 23 8.79 13.03 -2.15
CA THR A 23 9.66 11.85 -2.05
C THR A 23 10.29 11.80 -0.67
N ILE A 24 10.17 10.66 0.00
CA ILE A 24 10.83 10.34 1.27
C ILE A 24 11.79 9.19 0.98
N ASP A 25 13.09 9.47 1.04
CA ASP A 25 14.12 8.49 0.71
C ASP A 25 14.72 7.91 1.99
N LEU A 26 14.44 6.63 2.23
CA LEU A 26 14.86 5.84 3.38
C LEU A 26 15.69 4.63 2.95
N ARG A 27 16.22 4.63 1.72
CA ARG A 27 17.11 3.56 1.26
C ARG A 27 18.34 3.50 2.17
N GLY A 28 18.66 2.28 2.60
CA GLY A 28 19.74 2.04 3.56
C GLY A 28 19.32 2.19 5.03
N LEU A 29 18.04 2.39 5.32
CA LEU A 29 17.51 2.15 6.65
C LEU A 29 17.58 0.63 6.93
N ASP A 30 18.29 0.25 7.99
CA ASP A 30 18.33 -1.13 8.45
C ASP A 30 17.05 -1.50 9.21
N GLY A 31 16.75 -2.79 9.31
CA GLY A 31 15.66 -3.28 10.17
C GLY A 31 14.24 -3.00 9.65
N CYS A 32 14.08 -2.74 8.35
CA CYS A 32 12.77 -2.48 7.72
C CYS A 32 12.37 -3.45 6.59
N CYS A 33 13.28 -4.31 6.09
CA CYS A 33 12.94 -5.22 4.99
C CYS A 33 12.17 -6.44 5.51
N CYS A 34 10.91 -6.61 5.09
CA CYS A 34 9.94 -7.64 5.50
C CYS A 34 9.51 -7.57 6.97
N TYR A 35 10.40 -7.15 7.87
CA TYR A 35 10.19 -6.95 9.29
C TYR A 35 10.61 -5.52 9.66
N CYS A 36 9.89 -4.92 10.60
CA CYS A 36 10.16 -3.60 11.12
C CYS A 36 10.57 -3.68 12.59
N ASP A 37 11.82 -3.39 12.89
CA ASP A 37 12.25 -3.15 14.27
C ASP A 37 11.80 -1.76 14.77
N SER A 38 11.92 -1.55 16.08
CA SER A 38 11.48 -0.30 16.70
C SER A 38 12.26 0.93 16.24
N ALA A 39 13.55 0.80 15.90
CA ALA A 39 14.35 1.94 15.43
C ALA A 39 13.93 2.36 14.01
N ALA A 40 13.68 1.37 13.14
CA ALA A 40 13.13 1.59 11.82
C ALA A 40 11.71 2.18 11.87
N GLU A 41 10.86 1.66 12.76
CA GLU A 41 9.50 2.17 12.97
C GLU A 41 9.50 3.65 13.35
N GLU A 42 10.26 4.02 14.39
CA GLU A 42 10.37 5.42 14.84
C GLU A 42 10.90 6.33 13.73
N ARG A 43 11.90 5.86 12.97
CA ARG A 43 12.45 6.63 11.87
C ARG A 43 11.42 6.85 10.77
N ILE A 44 10.73 5.81 10.32
CA ILE A 44 9.70 5.89 9.27
C ILE A 44 8.58 6.83 9.72
N LYS A 45 8.07 6.64 10.95
CA LYS A 45 7.00 7.48 11.52
C LYS A 45 7.38 8.95 11.59
N SER A 46 8.61 9.26 12.03
CA SER A 46 9.12 10.63 12.07
C SER A 46 9.14 11.30 10.69
N GLU A 47 9.54 10.56 9.65
CA GLU A 47 9.70 11.10 8.29
C GLU A 47 8.34 11.37 7.62
N ILE A 48 7.36 10.49 7.87
CA ILE A 48 6.00 10.63 7.34
C ILE A 48 5.11 11.58 8.16
N ALA A 49 5.51 11.98 9.37
CA ALA A 49 4.69 12.78 10.28
C ALA A 49 4.17 14.10 9.65
N GLY A 50 4.97 14.74 8.80
CA GLY A 50 4.58 15.96 8.08
C GLY A 50 3.66 15.75 6.86
N THR A 51 3.31 14.51 6.53
CA THR A 51 2.48 14.17 5.36
C THR A 51 1.06 13.83 5.83
N GLY A 52 0.02 14.49 5.30
CA GLY A 52 -1.38 14.12 5.61
C GLY A 52 -1.81 12.78 5.00
N THR A 53 -2.80 12.10 5.59
CA THR A 53 -3.27 10.76 5.19
C THR A 53 -4.16 10.74 3.94
N ALA A 54 -4.79 11.87 3.59
CA ALA A 54 -5.73 11.96 2.45
C ALA A 54 -5.05 12.01 1.07
N GLY A 55 -3.85 11.46 0.94
CA GLY A 55 -3.11 11.39 -0.32
C GLY A 55 -3.04 9.96 -0.87
N ILE A 56 -2.32 9.82 -1.99
CA ILE A 56 -1.86 8.53 -2.47
C ILE A 56 -0.42 8.34 -2.00
N HIS A 57 -0.19 7.30 -1.21
CA HIS A 57 1.11 6.95 -0.64
C HIS A 57 1.67 5.73 -1.35
N TRP A 58 2.68 5.94 -2.19
CA TRP A 58 3.37 4.88 -2.92
C TRP A 58 4.43 4.30 -2.01
N ILE A 59 4.14 3.13 -1.47
CA ILE A 59 5.02 2.31 -0.65
C ILE A 59 5.83 1.44 -1.64
N ASP A 60 7.07 1.14 -1.30
CA ASP A 60 8.04 0.46 -2.16
C ASP A 60 7.61 -1.01 -2.50
N THR A 61 8.52 -1.98 -2.52
CA THR A 61 8.16 -3.40 -2.70
C THR A 61 7.23 -3.92 -1.60
N GLY A 62 6.60 -5.09 -1.84
CA GLY A 62 5.70 -5.77 -0.88
C GLY A 62 6.33 -6.04 0.49
N ASP A 63 7.67 -6.06 0.57
CA ASP A 63 8.41 -6.20 1.83
C ASP A 63 8.07 -5.10 2.86
N TYR A 64 7.55 -3.97 2.40
CA TYR A 64 7.29 -2.78 3.21
C TYR A 64 5.80 -2.47 3.38
N HIS A 65 4.91 -3.39 2.96
CA HIS A 65 3.46 -3.16 3.00
C HIS A 65 2.94 -2.84 4.41
N TYR A 66 3.62 -3.33 5.44
CA TYR A 66 3.32 -3.00 6.83
C TYR A 66 3.33 -1.50 7.15
N ILE A 67 3.97 -0.65 6.34
CA ILE A 67 3.94 0.81 6.47
C ILE A 67 2.51 1.36 6.38
N THR A 68 1.57 0.64 5.74
CA THR A 68 0.14 0.93 5.77
C THR A 68 -0.36 1.15 7.20
N LYS A 69 0.07 0.32 8.16
CA LYS A 69 -0.28 0.48 9.59
C LYS A 69 0.06 1.87 10.12
N PHE A 70 1.19 2.47 9.72
CA PHE A 70 1.60 3.78 10.19
C PHE A 70 0.74 4.92 9.63
N TRP A 71 0.12 4.74 8.45
CA TRP A 71 -0.90 5.65 7.95
C TRP A 71 -2.22 5.49 8.72
N LEU A 72 -2.64 4.24 8.96
CA LEU A 72 -3.88 3.91 9.66
C LEU A 72 -3.90 4.41 11.12
N GLU A 73 -2.77 4.35 11.82
CA GLU A 73 -2.59 4.87 13.19
C GLU A 73 -2.95 6.36 13.33
N ARG A 74 -2.91 7.11 12.22
CA ARG A 74 -3.08 8.56 12.21
C ARG A 74 -4.51 8.97 11.86
N LEU A 75 -5.38 8.01 11.55
CA LEU A 75 -6.79 8.26 11.30
C LEU A 75 -7.51 8.53 12.63
N SER A 76 -8.31 9.59 12.66
CA SER A 76 -8.95 10.09 13.88
C SER A 76 -10.45 9.76 13.99
N GLU A 77 -10.97 8.92 13.09
CA GLU A 77 -12.37 8.52 13.07
C GLU A 77 -12.53 7.02 12.74
N PRO A 78 -13.65 6.37 13.12
CA PRO A 78 -13.90 4.97 12.77
C PRO A 78 -13.89 4.74 11.26
N PHE A 79 -13.20 3.69 10.81
CA PHE A 79 -13.02 3.41 9.38
C PHE A 79 -13.05 1.91 9.07
N LEU A 80 -13.23 1.58 7.80
CA LEU A 80 -12.98 0.25 7.24
C LEU A 80 -11.66 0.26 6.44
N LEU A 81 -10.92 -0.83 6.54
CA LEU A 81 -9.82 -1.11 5.61
C LEU A 81 -10.38 -1.90 4.42
N SER A 82 -10.17 -1.38 3.21
CA SER A 82 -10.37 -2.15 1.99
C SER A 82 -9.00 -2.53 1.45
N LEU A 83 -8.70 -3.83 1.51
CA LEU A 83 -7.41 -4.42 1.16
C LEU A 83 -7.53 -5.13 -0.19
N PHE A 84 -6.76 -4.71 -1.17
CA PHE A 84 -6.57 -5.41 -2.43
C PHE A 84 -5.19 -6.05 -2.43
N ASP A 85 -5.16 -7.37 -2.23
CA ASP A 85 -3.95 -8.10 -1.91
C ASP A 85 -4.15 -9.61 -2.19
N ASN A 86 -3.16 -10.26 -2.81
CA ASN A 86 -3.20 -11.71 -2.95
C ASN A 86 -3.04 -12.43 -1.59
N HIS A 87 -2.26 -11.83 -0.69
CA HIS A 87 -2.03 -12.28 0.68
C HIS A 87 -3.05 -11.63 1.63
N PRO A 88 -3.32 -12.26 2.79
CA PRO A 88 -4.22 -11.69 3.79
C PRO A 88 -3.50 -10.80 4.82
N ASP A 89 -2.17 -10.90 4.89
CA ASP A 89 -1.27 -10.18 5.80
C ASP A 89 -1.70 -10.18 7.27
N ASP A 90 -2.35 -11.27 7.68
CA ASP A 90 -2.91 -11.48 9.00
C ASP A 90 -2.34 -12.70 9.72
N GLY A 91 -1.16 -13.12 9.29
CA GLY A 91 -0.38 -14.16 9.95
C GLY A 91 -0.12 -13.81 11.41
N GLN A 92 0.10 -14.83 12.22
CA GLN A 92 0.63 -14.63 13.56
C GLN A 92 2.11 -14.25 13.46
N ASP A 93 2.58 -13.43 14.41
CA ASP A 93 4.00 -13.15 14.56
C ASP A 93 4.78 -14.47 14.69
N SER A 94 5.53 -14.80 13.64
CA SER A 94 6.25 -16.05 13.50
C SER A 94 7.56 -16.07 14.29
N LEU A 95 8.05 -14.90 14.72
CA LEU A 95 9.30 -14.75 15.47
C LEU A 95 9.04 -14.56 16.97
N GLY A 96 7.82 -14.17 17.35
CA GLY A 96 7.44 -13.84 18.71
C GLY A 96 7.94 -12.45 19.13
N GLY A 97 7.25 -11.83 20.09
CA GLY A 97 7.59 -10.50 20.60
C GLY A 97 6.79 -9.34 20.01
N GLY A 98 5.82 -9.62 19.13
CA GLY A 98 4.94 -8.62 18.52
C GLY A 98 5.61 -7.84 17.40
N LEU A 99 6.60 -8.43 16.72
CA LEU A 99 7.34 -7.74 15.67
C LEU A 99 6.44 -7.51 14.44
N LEU A 100 6.40 -6.27 13.96
CA LEU A 100 5.63 -5.91 12.77
C LEU A 100 6.34 -6.40 11.51
N SER A 101 5.58 -6.94 10.55
CA SER A 101 6.07 -7.48 9.29
C SER A 101 5.06 -7.32 8.17
N CYS A 102 5.50 -7.50 6.93
CA CYS A 102 4.59 -7.55 5.78
C CYS A 102 3.57 -8.70 5.93
N GLY A 103 3.90 -9.83 6.57
CA GLY A 103 2.96 -10.95 6.71
C GLY A 103 1.94 -10.86 7.86
N ASN A 104 2.01 -9.85 8.74
CA ASN A 104 1.14 -9.77 9.93
C ASN A 104 0.55 -8.40 10.23
N TRP A 105 0.77 -7.38 9.39
CA TRP A 105 0.40 -6.01 9.72
C TRP A 105 -1.11 -5.82 9.84
N VAL A 106 -1.93 -6.60 9.13
CA VAL A 106 -3.39 -6.55 9.24
C VAL A 106 -3.84 -7.08 10.60
N ALA A 107 -3.24 -8.16 11.08
CA ALA A 107 -3.49 -8.67 12.44
C ALA A 107 -3.05 -7.65 13.49
N ALA A 108 -1.85 -7.09 13.34
CA ALA A 108 -1.35 -6.04 14.23
C ALA A 108 -2.26 -4.80 14.25
N CYS A 109 -2.88 -4.43 13.12
CA CYS A 109 -3.86 -3.35 13.05
C CYS A 109 -5.14 -3.69 13.82
N ARG A 110 -5.70 -4.89 13.64
CA ARG A 110 -6.90 -5.34 14.38
C ARG A 110 -6.68 -5.29 15.89
N ASP A 111 -5.50 -5.68 16.34
CA ASP A 111 -5.17 -5.77 17.76
C ASP A 111 -4.89 -4.40 18.39
N SER A 112 -4.35 -3.44 17.63
CA SER A 112 -3.85 -2.16 18.17
C SER A 112 -4.64 -0.92 17.75
N LEU A 113 -5.48 -0.98 16.71
CA LEU A 113 -6.19 0.19 16.16
C LEU A 113 -7.69 0.14 16.47
N PRO A 114 -8.16 0.74 17.58
CA PRO A 114 -9.57 0.65 18.00
C PRO A 114 -10.55 1.32 17.03
N LEU A 115 -10.07 2.20 16.15
CA LEU A 115 -10.87 2.88 15.13
C LEU A 115 -11.06 2.05 13.87
N MET A 116 -10.23 1.04 13.61
CA MET A 116 -10.42 0.10 12.51
C MET A 116 -11.58 -0.83 12.85
N LYS A 117 -12.69 -0.75 12.10
CA LYS A 117 -13.92 -1.52 12.37
C LYS A 117 -14.04 -2.80 11.57
N GLY A 118 -13.15 -3.02 10.61
CA GLY A 118 -13.11 -4.23 9.81
C GLY A 118 -12.08 -4.12 8.68
N CYS A 119 -11.74 -5.28 8.12
CA CYS A 119 -10.93 -5.41 6.91
C CYS A 119 -11.74 -6.22 5.88
N CYS A 120 -11.93 -5.66 4.69
CA CYS A 120 -12.62 -6.30 3.58
C CYS A 120 -11.61 -6.51 2.45
N ARG A 121 -11.38 -7.77 2.07
CA ARG A 121 -10.34 -8.14 1.10
C ARG A 121 -10.94 -8.41 -0.28
N ASN A 122 -10.35 -7.84 -1.33
CA ASN A 122 -10.63 -8.12 -2.74
C ASN A 122 -12.13 -8.08 -3.10
N THR A 123 -12.88 -7.12 -2.54
CA THR A 123 -14.34 -6.98 -2.75
C THR A 123 -14.68 -5.56 -3.19
N ALA A 124 -15.68 -5.44 -4.06
CA ALA A 124 -16.24 -4.17 -4.53
C ALA A 124 -17.36 -3.61 -3.63
N SER A 125 -17.81 -4.39 -2.65
CA SER A 125 -18.91 -4.02 -1.74
C SER A 125 -18.46 -4.16 -0.29
N LEU A 126 -18.66 -3.08 0.49
CA LEU A 126 -18.25 -2.97 1.88
C LEU A 126 -19.49 -2.77 2.77
N PRO A 127 -19.46 -3.22 4.03
CA PRO A 127 -20.61 -3.09 4.92
C PRO A 127 -20.80 -1.65 5.42
N GLY A 128 -22.06 -1.23 5.52
CA GLY A 128 -22.42 0.04 6.17
C GLY A 128 -21.96 1.27 5.39
N SER A 129 -21.68 2.37 6.10
CA SER A 129 -21.35 3.68 5.51
C SER A 129 -20.12 4.32 6.15
N LEU A 130 -19.30 3.53 6.84
CA LEU A 130 -18.05 4.04 7.41
C LEU A 130 -17.11 4.49 6.30
N PRO A 131 -16.29 5.53 6.54
CA PRO A 131 -15.25 5.92 5.60
C PRO A 131 -14.20 4.80 5.46
N VAL A 132 -13.50 4.79 4.34
CA VAL A 132 -12.61 3.70 3.93
C VAL A 132 -11.19 4.20 3.72
N TYR A 133 -10.22 3.44 4.20
CA TYR A 133 -8.84 3.54 3.74
C TYR A 133 -8.58 2.40 2.74
N LEU A 134 -8.05 2.73 1.57
CA LEU A 134 -7.74 1.75 0.51
C LEU A 134 -6.25 1.40 0.56
N SER A 135 -5.93 0.11 0.67
CA SER A 135 -4.57 -0.38 0.55
C SER A 135 -4.51 -1.38 -0.60
N ILE A 136 -3.56 -1.19 -1.53
CA ILE A 136 -3.43 -1.99 -2.74
C ILE A 136 -2.01 -2.54 -2.81
N ASP A 137 -1.82 -3.84 -2.59
CA ASP A 137 -0.62 -4.53 -3.04
C ASP A 137 -0.79 -4.92 -4.50
N LEU A 138 0.17 -4.56 -5.35
CA LEU A 138 0.16 -4.90 -6.77
C LEU A 138 0.21 -6.42 -6.99
N ASP A 139 0.60 -7.22 -6.00
CA ASP A 139 0.57 -8.67 -6.13
C ASP A 139 -0.84 -9.26 -6.28
N VAL A 140 -1.91 -8.51 -5.95
CA VAL A 140 -3.31 -8.90 -6.22
C VAL A 140 -3.59 -9.09 -7.71
N LEU A 141 -2.84 -8.34 -8.54
CA LEU A 141 -3.04 -8.30 -9.97
C LEU A 141 -2.49 -9.56 -10.64
N SER A 142 -2.91 -9.86 -11.85
CA SER A 142 -2.30 -10.95 -12.61
C SER A 142 -0.90 -10.58 -13.10
N PRO A 143 -0.08 -11.57 -13.48
CA PRO A 143 1.18 -11.34 -14.17
C PRO A 143 1.05 -10.57 -15.50
N GLN A 144 -0.14 -10.23 -15.99
CA GLN A 144 -0.22 -9.30 -17.12
C GLN A 144 0.02 -7.84 -16.69
N TRP A 145 -0.28 -7.52 -15.43
CA TRP A 145 -0.38 -6.16 -14.92
C TRP A 145 0.67 -5.83 -13.86
N ALA A 146 1.17 -6.80 -13.10
CA ALA A 146 2.22 -6.57 -12.13
C ALA A 146 3.32 -7.63 -12.19
N ARG A 147 4.46 -7.32 -11.60
CA ARG A 147 5.60 -8.20 -11.33
C ARG A 147 6.10 -7.91 -9.95
N THR A 148 5.98 -8.89 -9.07
CA THR A 148 6.49 -8.85 -7.70
C THR A 148 7.35 -10.10 -7.46
N ASP A 149 8.09 -10.13 -6.36
CA ASP A 149 8.76 -11.33 -5.84
C ASP A 149 7.90 -12.14 -4.86
N TRP A 150 6.66 -11.73 -4.67
CA TRP A 150 5.62 -12.45 -3.92
C TRP A 150 4.73 -13.25 -4.87
N SER A 151 3.92 -14.17 -4.32
CA SER A 151 3.01 -14.95 -5.16
C SER A 151 1.92 -14.04 -5.74
N GLN A 152 1.71 -14.11 -7.06
CA GLN A 152 0.74 -13.27 -7.75
C GLN A 152 -0.69 -13.81 -7.62
N GLY A 153 -1.65 -12.90 -7.59
CA GLY A 153 -3.05 -13.15 -7.81
C GLY A 153 -3.38 -13.18 -9.31
N GLU A 154 -4.67 -13.04 -9.60
CA GLU A 154 -5.22 -13.20 -10.96
C GLU A 154 -6.07 -11.99 -11.40
N MET A 155 -6.22 -10.97 -10.55
CA MET A 155 -7.08 -9.82 -10.83
C MET A 155 -6.51 -8.98 -11.98
N SER A 156 -7.34 -8.60 -12.95
CA SER A 156 -6.93 -7.64 -13.96
C SER A 156 -7.00 -6.21 -13.41
N LEU A 157 -6.17 -5.30 -13.95
CA LEU A 157 -6.26 -3.89 -13.56
C LEU A 157 -7.67 -3.29 -13.78
N PRO A 158 -8.40 -3.57 -14.88
CA PRO A 158 -9.79 -3.12 -15.03
C PRO A 158 -10.74 -3.61 -13.94
N GLU A 159 -10.60 -4.85 -13.46
CA GLU A 159 -11.41 -5.38 -12.36
C GLU A 159 -11.12 -4.65 -11.04
N LEU A 160 -9.84 -4.38 -10.76
CA LEU A 160 -9.43 -3.58 -9.60
C LEU A 160 -10.05 -2.17 -9.66
N LEU A 161 -9.92 -1.48 -10.80
CA LEU A 161 -10.47 -0.13 -10.98
C LEU A 161 -12.01 -0.12 -10.85
N GLN A 162 -12.69 -1.13 -11.40
CA GLN A 162 -14.14 -1.26 -11.25
C GLN A 162 -14.57 -1.47 -9.78
N ALA A 163 -13.79 -2.23 -9.01
CA ALA A 163 -14.04 -2.42 -7.59
C ALA A 163 -13.85 -1.10 -6.82
N ILE A 164 -12.77 -0.36 -7.10
CA ILE A 164 -12.50 0.95 -6.50
C ILE A 164 -13.60 1.97 -6.87
N ASP A 165 -14.05 2.00 -8.13
CA ASP A 165 -15.18 2.83 -8.57
C ASP A 165 -16.47 2.53 -7.80
N SER A 166 -16.70 1.27 -7.44
CA SER A 166 -17.89 0.88 -6.68
C SER A 166 -17.78 1.34 -5.22
N ILE A 167 -16.61 1.13 -4.60
CA ILE A 167 -16.33 1.57 -3.23
C ILE A 167 -16.43 3.09 -3.10
N THR A 168 -15.80 3.84 -4.01
CA THR A 168 -15.73 5.32 -3.95
C THR A 168 -17.08 6.01 -4.18
N LYS A 169 -18.05 5.32 -4.79
CA LYS A 169 -19.43 5.82 -4.93
C LYS A 169 -20.23 5.75 -3.63
N GLU A 170 -19.91 4.78 -2.77
CA GLU A 170 -20.68 4.49 -1.56
C GLU A 170 -19.97 4.99 -0.29
N HIS A 171 -18.64 5.14 -0.32
CA HIS A 171 -17.82 5.47 0.84
C HIS A 171 -16.93 6.68 0.59
N ARG A 172 -16.79 7.52 1.61
CA ARG A 172 -15.74 8.55 1.65
C ARG A 172 -14.38 7.88 1.84
N VAL A 173 -13.40 8.24 1.03
CA VAL A 173 -12.04 7.70 1.12
C VAL A 173 -11.15 8.60 1.99
N LEU A 174 -10.46 8.01 2.96
CA LEU A 174 -9.58 8.68 3.92
C LEU A 174 -8.14 8.83 3.46
N GLY A 175 -7.73 8.01 2.51
CA GLY A 175 -6.36 7.84 2.07
C GLY A 175 -6.21 6.58 1.25
N ILE A 176 -5.14 6.53 0.47
CA ILE A 176 -4.78 5.37 -0.35
C ILE A 176 -3.30 5.10 -0.18
N ASP A 177 -2.92 3.83 -0.06
CA ASP A 177 -1.58 3.40 -0.37
C ASP A 177 -1.52 2.32 -1.45
N ILE A 178 -0.41 2.31 -2.17
CA ILE A 178 -0.11 1.36 -3.23
C ILE A 178 1.30 0.83 -2.97
N CYS A 179 1.42 -0.48 -2.84
CA CYS A 179 2.63 -1.23 -2.52
C CYS A 179 2.90 -2.29 -3.59
N GLY A 180 4.11 -2.81 -3.67
CA GLY A 180 4.43 -3.99 -4.47
C GLY A 180 5.18 -3.64 -5.76
N GLY A 181 6.09 -4.51 -6.17
CA GLY A 181 6.97 -4.30 -7.33
C GLY A 181 8.15 -5.26 -7.27
N LEU A 182 9.05 -5.19 -8.25
CA LEU A 182 10.22 -6.05 -8.32
C LEU A 182 11.45 -5.25 -8.73
N THR A 183 12.49 -5.25 -7.91
CA THR A 183 13.75 -4.56 -8.20
C THR A 183 14.65 -5.39 -9.10
N LEU A 184 15.60 -4.74 -9.78
CA LEU A 184 16.67 -5.42 -10.53
C LEU A 184 17.50 -6.32 -9.60
N SER A 185 17.74 -5.88 -8.36
CA SER A 185 18.49 -6.66 -7.36
C SER A 185 17.76 -7.93 -6.92
N LYS A 186 16.43 -7.98 -7.07
CA LYS A 186 15.59 -9.16 -6.80
C LYS A 186 15.23 -9.94 -8.07
N GLY A 187 15.89 -9.65 -9.20
CA GLY A 187 15.78 -10.43 -10.43
C GLY A 187 14.78 -9.91 -11.46
N ALA A 188 14.29 -8.67 -11.34
CA ALA A 188 13.50 -8.06 -12.39
C ALA A 188 14.25 -8.04 -13.73
N ARG A 189 13.54 -8.34 -14.82
CA ARG A 189 14.01 -8.03 -16.17
C ARG A 189 13.47 -6.66 -16.59
N PRO A 190 14.06 -6.00 -17.60
CA PRO A 190 13.53 -4.74 -18.13
C PRO A 190 12.05 -4.80 -18.55
N SER A 191 11.58 -5.96 -19.04
CA SER A 191 10.16 -6.19 -19.36
C SER A 191 9.27 -6.15 -18.11
N ASP A 192 9.78 -6.61 -16.98
CA ASP A 192 9.03 -6.67 -15.73
C ASP A 192 8.88 -5.27 -15.14
N LEU A 193 9.95 -4.47 -15.15
CA LEU A 193 9.92 -3.04 -14.81
C LEU A 193 8.93 -2.28 -15.69
N SER A 194 8.92 -2.55 -17.00
CA SER A 194 8.01 -1.89 -17.95
C SER A 194 6.53 -2.19 -17.66
N ILE A 195 6.21 -3.40 -17.21
CA ILE A 195 4.86 -3.79 -16.79
C ILE A 195 4.44 -2.98 -15.55
N ASN A 196 5.30 -2.95 -14.54
CA ASN A 196 5.03 -2.22 -13.29
C ASN A 196 4.89 -0.72 -13.50
N VAL A 197 5.80 -0.09 -14.26
CA VAL A 197 5.74 1.33 -14.62
C VAL A 197 4.42 1.65 -15.31
N ARG A 198 4.02 0.84 -16.29
CA ARG A 198 2.75 1.03 -17.00
C ARG A 198 1.56 0.99 -16.05
N THR A 199 1.52 0.02 -15.14
CA THR A 199 0.42 -0.12 -14.17
C THR A 199 0.40 1.03 -13.18
N ARG A 200 1.56 1.46 -12.65
CA ARG A 200 1.66 2.64 -11.79
C ARG A 200 1.19 3.92 -12.48
N MET A 201 1.56 4.12 -13.74
CA MET A 201 1.07 5.26 -14.53
C MET A 201 -0.45 5.22 -14.68
N LEU A 202 -1.03 4.06 -15.02
CA LEU A 202 -2.48 3.92 -15.15
C LEU A 202 -3.22 4.17 -13.83
N LEU A 203 -2.69 3.70 -12.70
CA LEU A 203 -3.23 3.97 -11.38
C LEU A 203 -3.13 5.46 -11.02
N ALA A 204 -1.96 6.08 -11.27
CA ALA A 204 -1.75 7.51 -11.01
C ALA A 204 -2.68 8.39 -11.86
N ASP A 205 -2.85 8.05 -13.14
CA ASP A 205 -3.77 8.75 -14.05
C ASP A 205 -5.22 8.57 -13.59
N TYR A 206 -5.62 7.34 -13.24
CA TYR A 206 -6.97 7.04 -12.74
C TYR A 206 -7.34 7.87 -11.51
N PHE A 207 -6.47 7.91 -10.49
CA PHE A 207 -6.75 8.70 -9.28
C PHE A 207 -6.63 10.21 -9.49
N SER A 208 -5.87 10.64 -10.50
CA SER A 208 -5.81 12.06 -10.88
C SER A 208 -7.09 12.51 -11.60
N SER A 209 -7.71 11.63 -12.40
CA SER A 209 -8.97 11.91 -13.10
C SER A 209 -10.23 11.66 -12.25
N HIS A 210 -10.09 10.91 -11.15
CA HIS A 210 -11.17 10.64 -10.18
C HIS A 210 -10.73 11.12 -8.79
N PRO A 211 -10.70 12.45 -8.54
CA PRO A 211 -10.31 12.98 -7.25
C PRO A 211 -11.20 12.37 -6.17
N LEU A 212 -10.57 11.76 -5.17
CA LEU A 212 -11.26 11.26 -3.99
C LEU A 212 -12.06 12.42 -3.41
N VAL A 213 -13.38 12.27 -3.35
CA VAL A 213 -14.28 13.34 -2.91
C VAL A 213 -13.90 13.71 -1.48
N SER A 214 -13.22 14.83 -1.33
CA SER A 214 -13.04 15.47 -0.03
C SER A 214 -14.42 15.90 0.43
N GLY A 215 -14.91 15.24 1.48
CA GLY A 215 -16.08 15.73 2.22
C GLY A 215 -15.85 17.13 2.75
#